data_AF-A0A9D7LA19-F1
#
_entry.id   AF-A0A9D7LA19-F1
#
_cell.length_a   1.000
_cell.length_b   1.000
_cell.length_c   1.000
_cell.angle_alpha   90.00
_cell.angle_beta   90.00
_cell.angle_gamma   90.00
#
_symmetry.space_group_name_H-M   'P 1'
#
loop_
_entity.id
_entity.type
_entity.pdbx_description
1 polymer ?
#
loop_
_entity_poly.entity_id
_entity_poly.type
_entity_poly.pdbx_seq_one_letter_code
_entity_poly.pdbx_strand_id
1 'polypeptide(L)'
;MMRPLKPVTPATQVVTVTAETTDGRVTIPLTPNGDALVSSRPLPAGEAYRVVVQVRAAPGDKPKNFRIDLNLATCSGCQHAEYACTCTEH
;
A
#
# COMPACT_ATOMS: atom_id res chain seq x y z
N MET A 1 17.01 -17.52 -2.72
CA MET A 1 16.50 -17.42 -1.32
C MET A 1 16.30 -15.95 -1.01
N MET A 2 15.06 -15.48 -0.82
CA MET A 2 14.81 -14.11 -0.39
C MET A 2 15.24 -13.95 1.07
N ARG A 3 16.13 -12.99 1.35
CA ARG A 3 16.59 -12.72 2.72
C ARG A 3 15.41 -12.09 3.48
N PRO A 4 15.04 -12.56 4.68
CA PRO A 4 13.95 -11.97 5.43
C PRO A 4 14.29 -10.51 5.70
N LEU A 5 13.43 -9.60 5.24
CA LEU A 5 13.58 -8.18 5.48
C LEU A 5 13.21 -7.93 6.95
N LYS A 6 14.14 -7.31 7.70
CA LYS A 6 13.85 -6.88 9.07
C LYS A 6 12.96 -5.63 8.99
N PRO A 7 11.81 -5.59 9.69
CA PRO A 7 11.01 -4.38 9.80
C PRO A 7 11.84 -3.21 10.36
N VAL A 8 11.55 -2.00 9.88
CA VAL A 8 12.20 -0.76 10.33
C VAL A 8 11.18 0.03 11.15
N THR A 9 11.50 0.32 12.40
CA THR A 9 10.63 1.09 13.30
C THR A 9 10.40 2.51 12.74
N PRO A 10 9.18 3.06 12.85
CA PRO A 10 8.87 4.46 12.56
C PRO A 10 9.78 5.42 13.32
N ALA A 11 10.48 6.30 12.60
CA ALA A 11 11.36 7.34 13.12
C ALA A 11 11.21 8.63 12.26
N THR A 12 12.28 9.15 11.68
CA THR A 12 12.27 10.40 10.89
C THR A 12 11.68 10.25 9.49
N GLN A 13 11.43 9.03 9.03
CA GLN A 13 10.90 8.77 7.70
C GLN A 13 9.54 9.43 7.51
N VAL A 14 9.33 9.96 6.31
CA VAL A 14 8.04 10.49 5.89
C VAL A 14 7.43 9.50 4.91
N VAL A 15 6.32 8.88 5.31
CA VAL A 15 5.57 7.94 4.47
C VAL A 15 4.23 8.56 4.11
N THR A 16 3.94 8.66 2.82
CA THR A 16 2.67 9.13 2.29
C THR A 16 2.03 8.02 1.48
N VAL A 17 0.75 7.75 1.74
CA VAL A 17 -0.02 6.80 0.96
C VAL A 17 -1.07 7.57 0.17
N THR A 18 -1.17 7.31 -1.13
CA THR A 18 -2.16 7.92 -2.01
C THR A 18 -2.91 6.84 -2.76
N ALA A 19 -4.23 6.82 -2.65
CA ALA A 19 -5.11 6.00 -3.48
C ALA A 19 -5.48 6.80 -4.75
N GLU A 20 -5.22 6.24 -5.92
CA GLU A 20 -5.57 6.80 -7.22
C GLU A 20 -6.85 6.12 -7.73
N THR A 21 -7.99 6.56 -7.22
CA THR A 21 -9.32 6.07 -7.61
C THR A 21 -9.81 6.70 -8.91
N THR A 22 -10.91 6.21 -9.47
CA THR A 22 -11.58 6.82 -10.63
C THR A 22 -12.03 8.26 -10.38
N ASP A 23 -12.39 8.58 -9.13
CA ASP A 23 -12.83 9.91 -8.70
C ASP A 23 -11.66 10.86 -8.39
N GLY A 24 -10.43 10.36 -8.48
CA GLY A 24 -9.21 11.13 -8.29
C GLY A 24 -8.29 10.56 -7.20
N ARG A 25 -7.40 11.42 -6.68
CA ARG A 25 -6.35 11.05 -5.75
C ARG A 25 -6.71 11.41 -4.31
N VAL A 26 -6.71 10.40 -3.43
CA VAL A 26 -6.99 10.56 -2.01
C VAL A 26 -5.74 10.22 -1.21
N THR A 27 -5.23 11.19 -0.46
CA THR A 27 -4.13 10.95 0.50
C THR A 27 -4.67 10.27 1.76
N ILE A 28 -4.07 9.14 2.12
CA ILE A 28 -4.40 8.34 3.30
C ILE A 28 -3.41 8.69 4.42
N PRO A 29 -3.88 9.35 5.50
CA PRO A 29 -3.03 9.66 6.65
C PRO A 29 -2.59 8.39 7.36
N LEU A 30 -1.30 8.35 7.72
CA LEU A 30 -0.71 7.32 8.56
C LEU A 30 -0.35 7.89 9.93
N THR A 31 -0.55 7.10 10.97
CA THR A 31 -0.17 7.41 12.35
C THR A 31 0.75 6.31 12.89
N PRO A 32 1.83 6.66 13.61
CA PRO A 32 2.64 5.69 14.31
C PRO A 32 1.80 4.90 15.34
N ASN A 33 2.00 3.59 15.37
CA ASN A 33 1.44 2.69 16.38
C ASN A 33 2.49 1.61 16.68
N GLY A 34 3.24 1.81 17.78
CA GLY A 34 4.39 0.97 18.12
C GLY A 34 5.43 0.94 17.00
N ASP A 35 5.75 -0.26 16.51
CA ASP A 35 6.72 -0.48 15.44
C ASP A 35 6.15 -0.37 14.02
N ALA A 36 4.92 0.16 13.87
CA ALA A 36 4.23 0.23 12.58
C ALA A 36 3.65 1.63 12.30
N LEU A 37 3.40 1.90 11.01
CA LEU A 37 2.54 3.00 10.58
C LEU A 37 1.18 2.42 10.20
N VAL A 38 0.11 2.93 10.80
CA VAL A 38 -1.26 2.45 10.59
C VAL A 38 -2.09 3.58 9.99
N SER A 39 -2.96 3.26 9.01
CA SER A 39 -3.85 4.26 8.44
C SER A 39 -4.92 4.68 9.46
N SER A 40 -5.17 5.97 9.60
CA SER A 40 -6.20 6.46 10.54
C SER A 40 -7.61 6.43 9.96
N ARG A 41 -7.77 6.01 8.71
CA ARG A 41 -9.06 5.81 8.01
C ARG A 41 -8.99 4.60 7.08
N PRO A 42 -10.13 3.98 6.72
CA PRO A 42 -10.16 2.94 5.70
C PRO A 42 -9.72 3.49 4.34
N LEU A 43 -9.28 2.59 3.47
CA LEU A 43 -9.05 2.92 2.06
C LEU A 43 -10.40 3.23 1.37
N PRO A 44 -10.41 4.08 0.32
CA PRO A 44 -11.63 4.37 -0.43
C PRO A 44 -12.26 3.09 -0.99
N ALA A 45 -13.59 3.05 -1.05
CA ALA A 45 -14.29 2.05 -1.83
C ALA A 45 -14.03 2.27 -3.33
N GLY A 46 -14.07 1.19 -4.12
CA GLY A 46 -13.88 1.24 -5.56
C GLY A 46 -13.38 -0.10 -6.10
N GLU A 47 -13.65 -0.34 -7.38
CA GLU A 47 -13.11 -1.49 -8.10
C GLU A 47 -11.71 -1.14 -8.61
N ALA A 48 -10.73 -2.00 -8.30
CA ALA A 48 -9.36 -1.98 -8.80
C ALA A 48 -8.71 -0.59 -8.95
N TYR A 49 -7.86 -0.19 -8.00
CA TYR A 49 -7.13 1.08 -8.11
C TYR A 49 -5.69 0.98 -7.65
N ARG A 50 -4.88 1.95 -8.06
CA ARG A 50 -3.48 2.03 -7.64
C ARG A 50 -3.37 2.68 -6.26
N VAL A 51 -2.63 2.03 -5.38
CA VAL A 51 -2.09 2.63 -4.15
C VAL A 51 -0.61 2.97 -4.38
N VAL A 52 -0.26 4.24 -4.23
CA VAL A 52 1.12 4.72 -4.28
C VAL A 52 1.61 4.96 -2.85
N VAL A 53 2.62 4.20 -2.44
CA VAL A 53 3.33 4.41 -1.17
C VAL A 53 4.63 5.13 -1.46
N GLN A 54 4.71 6.38 -1.02
CA GLN A 54 5.89 7.22 -1.15
C GLN A 54 6.65 7.22 0.18
N VAL A 55 7.91 6.80 0.15
CA VAL A 55 8.79 6.76 1.34
C VAL A 55 9.97 7.71 1.16
N ARG A 56 10.21 8.55 2.16
CA ARG A 56 11.40 9.39 2.29
C ARG A 56 12.12 9.03 3.59
N ALA A 57 13.46 8.99 3.58
CA ALA A 57 14.22 8.66 4.79
C ALA A 57 14.18 9.79 5.83
N ALA A 58 14.13 11.05 5.36
CA ALA A 58 13.87 12.24 6.16
C ALA A 58 13.03 13.28 5.38
N PRO A 59 12.47 14.31 6.04
CA PRO A 59 11.80 15.41 5.36
C PRO A 59 12.73 16.08 4.33
N GLY A 60 12.26 16.25 3.10
CA GLY A 60 13.03 16.85 2.00
C GLY A 60 13.82 15.86 1.13
N ASP A 61 14.04 14.62 1.60
CA ASP A 61 14.76 13.61 0.81
C ASP A 61 13.97 13.18 -0.43
N LYS A 62 14.71 12.71 -1.45
CA LYS A 62 14.10 12.16 -2.67
C LYS A 62 13.21 10.96 -2.34
N PRO A 63 11.96 10.92 -2.82
CA PRO A 63 11.05 9.83 -2.53
C PRO A 63 11.42 8.55 -3.29
N LYS A 64 11.19 7.40 -2.63
CA LYS A 64 11.03 6.10 -3.27
C LYS A 64 9.55 5.77 -3.36
N ASN A 65 9.07 5.50 -4.57
CA ASN A 65 7.65 5.22 -4.82
C ASN A 65 7.45 3.73 -5.05
N PHE A 66 6.59 3.13 -4.24
CA PHE A 66 6.08 1.78 -4.42
C PHE A 66 4.66 1.89 -4.94
N ARG A 67 4.36 1.14 -5.99
CA ARG A 67 3.07 1.14 -6.68
C ARG A 67 2.46 -0.23 -6.51
N ILE A 68 1.30 -0.27 -5.89
CA ILE A 68 0.57 -1.49 -5.56
C ILE A 68 -0.78 -1.38 -6.24
N ASP A 69 -1.09 -2.32 -7.12
CA ASP A 69 -2.43 -2.40 -7.73
C ASP A 69 -3.34 -3.14 -6.75
N LEU A 70 -4.28 -2.43 -6.15
CA LEU A 70 -5.25 -2.99 -5.23
C LEU A 70 -6.47 -3.44 -6.01
N ASN A 71 -6.56 -4.75 -6.26
CA ASN A 71 -7.75 -5.37 -6.82
C ASN A 71 -8.42 -6.25 -5.77
N LEU A 72 -9.56 -5.78 -5.25
CA LEU A 72 -10.38 -6.49 -4.26
C LEU A 72 -11.45 -7.38 -4.89
N ALA A 73 -11.55 -7.42 -6.23
CA ALA A 73 -12.45 -8.35 -6.91
C ALA A 73 -12.14 -9.79 -6.51
N THR A 74 -13.14 -10.65 -6.49
CA THR A 74 -12.94 -12.08 -6.19
C THR A 74 -12.48 -12.79 -7.46
N CYS A 75 -11.33 -13.44 -7.41
CA CYS A 75 -10.83 -14.29 -8.48
C CYS A 75 -11.78 -15.47 -8.71
N SER A 76 -12.24 -15.66 -9.94
CA SER A 76 -13.17 -16.75 -10.30
C SER A 76 -12.56 -18.14 -10.14
N GLY A 77 -11.23 -18.26 -10.18
CA GLY A 77 -10.51 -19.53 -10.00
C GLY A 77 -10.35 -19.91 -8.53
N CYS A 78 -9.53 -19.16 -7.79
CA CYS A 78 -9.16 -19.49 -6.41
C CYS A 78 -10.07 -18.89 -5.32
N GLN A 79 -11.07 -18.06 -5.69
CA GLN A 79 -12.02 -17.42 -4.77
C GLN A 79 -11.38 -16.49 -3.71
N HIS A 80 -10.10 -16.15 -3.87
CA HIS A 80 -9.45 -15.09 -3.10
C HIS A 80 -9.67 -13.73 -3.77
N ALA A 81 -9.50 -12.65 -3.03
CA ALA A 81 -9.37 -11.34 -3.65
C ALA A 81 -8.18 -11.35 -4.63
N GLU A 82 -8.29 -10.67 -5.77
CA GLU A 82 -7.30 -10.71 -6.85
C GLU A 82 -5.90 -10.31 -6.40
N TYR A 83 -5.76 -9.38 -5.44
CA TYR A 83 -4.47 -9.04 -4.83
C TYR A 83 -3.78 -10.22 -4.11
N ALA A 84 -4.54 -11.26 -3.77
CA ALA A 84 -4.11 -12.48 -3.08
C ALA A 84 -4.30 -13.73 -3.95
N CYS A 85 -4.43 -13.57 -5.26
CA CYS A 85 -4.62 -14.69 -6.18
C CYS A 85 -3.43 -15.67 -6.13
N THR A 86 -3.75 -16.97 -6.10
CA THR A 86 -2.77 -18.07 -6.09
C THR A 86 -2.83 -18.94 -7.35
N CYS A 87 -3.65 -18.57 -8.33
CA CYS A 87 -3.74 -19.29 -9.60
C CYS A 87 -2.43 -19.13 -10.38
N THR A 88 -1.92 -20.22 -10.94
CA THR A 88 -0.67 -20.23 -11.73
C THR A 88 -0.86 -19.64 -13.12
N GLU A 89 -2.11 -19.56 -13.59
CA GLU A 89 -2.51 -19.05 -14.89
C GLU A 89 -3.65 -18.03 -14.68
N HIS A 90 -3.47 -16.82 -15.21
CA HIS A 90 -4.44 -15.71 -15.18
C HIS A 90 -4.50 -15.04 -16.55
#